data_AF-A0A2N8N4T1-F1
#
_entry.id   AF-A0A2N8N4T1-F1
#
_cell.length_a   1.000
_cell.length_b   1.000
_cell.length_c   1.000
_cell.angle_alpha   90.00
_cell.angle_beta   90.00
_cell.angle_gamma   90.00
#
_symmetry.space_group_name_H-M   'P 1'
#
loop_
_entity.id
_entity.type
_entity.pdbx_description
1 polymer ?
#
loop_
_entity_poly.entity_id
_entity_poly.type
_entity_poly.pdbx_seq_one_letter_code
_entity_poly.pdbx_strand_id
1 'polypeptide(L)'
;GGSTIKAIHLNKTSLELAINGREALTTTVEPANASVQILTWSSSNEKVAKVSTTGEVRGVASGKATITVRGGGASASCTVTVSGQEIPVGDLKVSMTGTINHTQ
;
A
#
# COMPACT_ATOMS: atom_id res chain seq x y z
N GLY A 1 29.59 -4.84 7.21
CA GLY A 1 28.39 -5.68 7.06
C GLY A 1 27.25 -4.79 6.68
N GLY A 2 26.72 -4.92 5.46
CA GLY A 2 25.67 -4.06 4.95
C GLY A 2 24.30 -4.43 5.51
N SER A 3 23.57 -3.44 6.06
CA SER A 3 22.19 -3.59 6.50
C SER A 3 21.25 -3.59 5.29
N THR A 4 21.08 -4.74 4.66
CA THR A 4 20.06 -4.96 3.62
C THR A 4 18.69 -5.20 4.26
N ILE A 5 17.62 -4.91 3.54
CA ILE A 5 16.25 -5.20 3.98
C ILE A 5 16.10 -6.73 4.09
N LYS A 6 15.78 -7.24 5.29
CA LYS A 6 15.54 -8.67 5.52
C LYS A 6 14.08 -9.06 5.27
N ALA A 7 13.16 -8.19 5.67
CA ALA A 7 11.74 -8.42 5.53
C ALA A 7 10.99 -7.12 5.20
N ILE A 8 9.92 -7.27 4.41
CA ILE A 8 8.96 -6.20 4.11
C ILE A 8 7.59 -6.71 4.54
N HIS A 9 6.94 -5.96 5.42
CA HIS A 9 5.59 -6.24 5.89
C HIS A 9 4.64 -5.16 5.37
N LEU A 10 3.49 -5.58 4.85
CA LEU A 10 2.41 -4.67 4.47
C LEU A 10 1.38 -4.61 5.58
N ASN A 11 0.79 -3.44 5.82
CA ASN A 11 -0.35 -3.31 6.73
C ASN A 11 -1.57 -4.12 6.26
N LYS A 12 -1.73 -4.26 4.94
CA LYS A 12 -2.82 -4.97 4.28
C LYS A 12 -2.28 -5.78 3.11
N THR A 13 -2.70 -7.04 3.03
CA THR A 13 -2.41 -7.95 1.90
C THR A 13 -3.60 -8.10 0.96
N SER A 14 -4.77 -7.58 1.34
CA SER A 14 -5.96 -7.48 0.51
C SER A 14 -6.64 -6.14 0.75
N LEU A 15 -7.14 -5.53 -0.32
CA LEU A 15 -7.83 -4.26 -0.28
C LEU A 15 -9.02 -4.29 -1.23
N GLU A 16 -10.14 -3.72 -0.79
CA GLU A 16 -11.31 -3.48 -1.63
C GLU A 16 -11.48 -1.98 -1.83
N LEU A 17 -11.57 -1.56 -3.08
CA LEU A 17 -11.72 -0.16 -3.48
C LEU A 17 -12.95 0.02 -4.36
N ALA A 18 -13.58 1.17 -4.26
CA ALA A 18 -14.50 1.63 -5.28
C ALA A 18 -13.73 2.12 -6.52
N ILE A 19 -14.41 2.25 -7.66
CA ILE A 19 -13.88 2.96 -8.83
C ILE A 19 -13.53 4.40 -8.39
N ASN A 20 -12.34 4.88 -8.74
CA ASN A 20 -11.72 6.13 -8.26
C ASN A 20 -11.40 6.18 -6.75
N GLY A 21 -11.64 5.10 -6.01
CA GLY A 21 -11.22 4.97 -4.61
C GLY A 21 -9.70 4.98 -4.47
N ARG A 22 -9.22 5.46 -3.33
CA ARG A 22 -7.79 5.50 -3.00
C ARG A 22 -7.55 5.00 -1.58
N GLU A 23 -6.44 4.32 -1.37
CA GLU A 23 -5.99 3.86 -0.07
C GLU A 23 -4.46 3.85 -0.03
N ALA A 24 -3.89 4.22 1.11
CA ALA A 24 -2.46 4.10 1.33
C ALA A 24 -2.10 2.73 1.92
N LEU A 25 -1.19 2.01 1.27
CA LEU A 25 -0.53 0.85 1.84
C LEU A 25 0.72 1.31 2.58
N THR A 26 0.78 1.02 3.88
CA THR A 26 1.97 1.25 4.68
C THR A 26 2.83 0.01 4.69
N THR A 27 4.14 0.21 4.53
CA THR A 27 5.14 -0.86 4.59
C THR A 27 6.07 -0.65 5.76
N THR A 28 6.35 -1.74 6.47
CA THR A 28 7.33 -1.77 7.55
C THR A 28 8.49 -2.65 7.13
N VAL A 29 9.71 -2.13 7.20
CA VAL A 29 10.92 -2.85 6.82
C VAL A 29 11.72 -3.24 8.07
N GLU A 30 12.25 -4.46 8.07
CA GLU A 30 13.15 -4.92 9.12
C GLU A 30 14.54 -5.28 8.56
N PRO A 31 15.63 -4.80 9.19
CA PRO A 31 15.65 -3.88 10.33
C PRO A 31 15.34 -2.44 9.90
N ALA A 32 14.72 -1.63 10.77
CA ALA A 32 14.26 -0.26 10.43
C ALA A 32 15.41 0.68 10.00
N ASN A 33 16.65 0.37 10.39
CA ASN A 33 17.88 1.07 10.01
C ASN A 33 18.51 0.54 8.71
N ALA A 34 17.75 -0.14 7.84
CA ALA A 34 18.22 -0.51 6.51
C ALA A 34 18.64 0.76 5.74
N SER A 35 19.90 0.80 5.32
CA SER A 35 20.51 1.98 4.68
C SER A 35 20.01 2.20 3.24
N VAL A 36 19.37 1.19 2.65
CA VAL A 36 18.77 1.24 1.31
C VAL A 36 17.28 0.98 1.46
N GLN A 37 16.49 2.05 1.53
CA GLN A 37 15.03 2.01 1.63
C GLN A 37 14.35 2.21 0.26
N ILE A 38 15.06 1.93 -0.84
CA ILE A 38 14.48 2.06 -2.17
C ILE A 38 13.46 0.94 -2.35
N LEU A 39 12.20 1.25 -2.05
CA LEU A 39 11.05 0.39 -2.29
C LEU A 39 10.51 0.68 -3.69
N THR A 40 10.43 -0.35 -4.51
CA THR A 40 9.83 -0.28 -5.84
C THR A 40 8.45 -0.90 -5.78
N TRP A 41 7.44 -0.11 -6.12
CA TRP A 41 6.06 -0.54 -6.22
C TRP A 41 5.70 -0.81 -7.69
N SER A 42 4.92 -1.85 -7.93
CA SER A 42 4.42 -2.21 -9.25
C SER A 42 3.01 -2.77 -9.14
N SER A 43 2.18 -2.51 -10.14
CA SER A 43 0.84 -3.08 -10.27
C SER A 43 0.82 -4.08 -11.41
N SER A 44 0.23 -5.25 -11.18
CA SER A 44 -0.04 -6.23 -12.25
C SER A 44 -1.03 -5.71 -13.30
N ASN A 45 -1.87 -4.71 -12.95
CA ASN A 45 -2.83 -4.14 -13.89
C ASN A 45 -3.17 -2.68 -13.55
N GLU A 46 -2.41 -1.75 -14.15
CA GLU A 46 -2.61 -0.30 -13.98
C GLU A 46 -3.93 0.24 -14.55
N LYS A 47 -4.62 -0.52 -15.41
CA LYS A 47 -5.96 -0.15 -15.89
C LYS A 47 -7.04 -0.39 -14.84
N VAL A 48 -6.77 -1.29 -13.89
CA VAL A 48 -7.68 -1.62 -12.77
C VAL A 48 -7.26 -0.89 -11.51
N ALA A 49 -5.98 -0.98 -11.10
CA ALA A 49 -5.46 -0.25 -9.95
C ALA A 49 -4.03 0.24 -10.20
N LYS A 50 -3.77 1.50 -9.89
CA LYS A 50 -2.43 2.13 -9.98
C LYS A 50 -1.86 2.28 -8.59
N VAL A 51 -0.54 2.15 -8.45
CA VAL A 51 0.16 2.40 -7.20
C VAL A 51 1.23 3.47 -7.43
N SER A 52 1.32 4.42 -6.52
CA SER A 52 2.35 5.46 -6.50
C SER A 52 3.62 4.95 -5.83
N THR A 53 4.74 5.66 -6.03
CA THR A 53 6.03 5.35 -5.39
C THR A 53 5.99 5.42 -3.86
N THR A 54 5.01 6.13 -3.30
CA THR A 54 4.75 6.24 -1.85
C THR A 54 3.89 5.11 -1.29
N GLY A 55 3.40 4.18 -2.12
CA GLY A 55 2.47 3.12 -1.70
C GLY A 55 0.99 3.51 -1.72
N GLU A 56 0.63 4.66 -2.29
CA GLU A 56 -0.78 5.04 -2.51
C GLU A 56 -1.38 4.26 -3.69
N VAL A 57 -2.42 3.46 -3.43
CA VAL A 57 -3.13 2.67 -4.41
C VAL A 57 -4.43 3.38 -4.80
N ARG A 58 -4.68 3.49 -6.11
CA ARG A 58 -5.89 4.09 -6.68
C ARG A 58 -6.60 3.10 -7.60
N GLY A 59 -7.88 2.85 -7.33
CA GLY A 59 -8.78 2.10 -8.21
C GLY A 59 -9.17 2.94 -9.42
N VAL A 60 -9.01 2.38 -10.62
CA VAL A 60 -9.30 3.05 -11.90
C VAL A 60 -10.53 2.44 -12.56
N ALA A 61 -10.63 1.12 -12.58
CA ALA A 61 -11.75 0.39 -13.18
C ALA A 61 -12.04 -0.88 -12.38
N SER A 62 -13.27 -1.39 -12.47
CA SER A 62 -13.64 -2.62 -11.80
C SER A 62 -12.79 -3.81 -12.27
N GLY A 63 -12.43 -4.67 -11.32
CA GLY A 63 -11.57 -5.82 -11.59
C GLY A 63 -10.64 -6.12 -10.42
N LYS A 64 -9.65 -6.97 -10.67
CA LYS A 64 -8.64 -7.37 -9.68
C LYS A 64 -7.24 -7.03 -10.17
N ALA A 65 -6.46 -6.40 -9.32
CA ALA A 65 -5.06 -6.08 -9.55
C ALA A 65 -4.22 -6.58 -8.35
N THR A 66 -2.94 -6.84 -8.58
CA THR A 66 -2.02 -7.20 -7.51
C THR A 66 -0.91 -6.18 -7.48
N ILE A 67 -0.76 -5.52 -6.34
CA ILE A 67 0.29 -4.56 -6.07
C ILE A 67 1.45 -5.30 -5.43
N THR A 68 2.65 -5.16 -5.97
CA THR A 68 3.86 -5.79 -5.45
C THR A 68 4.85 -4.70 -5.06
N VAL A 69 5.40 -4.80 -3.85
CA VAL A 69 6.51 -3.97 -3.36
C VAL A 69 7.76 -4.82 -3.23
N ARG A 70 8.90 -4.29 -3.67
CA ARG A 70 10.21 -4.95 -3.59
C ARG A 70 11.26 -3.99 -3.07
N GLY A 71 12.19 -4.47 -2.25
CA GLY A 71 13.28 -3.65 -1.73
C GLY A 71 14.36 -4.47 -1.04
N GLY A 72 15.63 -4.16 -1.33
CA GLY A 72 16.79 -4.69 -0.60
C GLY A 72 16.95 -6.22 -0.55
N GLY A 73 16.23 -6.97 -1.41
CA GLY A 73 16.22 -8.44 -1.45
C GLY A 73 14.91 -9.07 -0.97
N ALA A 74 14.00 -8.31 -0.36
CA ALA A 74 12.69 -8.76 0.10
C ALA A 74 11.56 -8.24 -0.81
N SER A 75 10.39 -8.88 -0.72
CA SER A 75 9.19 -8.48 -1.47
C SER A 75 7.91 -8.79 -0.70
N ALA A 76 6.88 -7.98 -0.88
CA ALA A 76 5.54 -8.21 -0.38
C ALA A 76 4.50 -7.88 -1.45
N SER A 77 3.30 -8.44 -1.35
CA SER A 77 2.22 -8.24 -2.31
C SER A 77 0.87 -8.01 -1.64
N CYS A 78 0.06 -7.14 -2.23
CA CYS A 78 -1.32 -6.85 -1.83
C CYS A 78 -2.26 -7.05 -3.01
N THR A 79 -3.36 -7.74 -2.79
CA THR A 79 -4.42 -7.95 -3.78
C THR A 79 -5.45 -6.84 -3.66
N VAL A 80 -5.70 -6.12 -4.74
CA VAL A 80 -6.65 -5.00 -4.81
C VAL A 80 -7.81 -5.42 -5.69
N THR A 81 -9.01 -5.45 -5.11
CA THR A 81 -10.25 -5.69 -5.83
C THR A 81 -10.98 -4.36 -5.95
N VAL A 82 -11.22 -3.92 -7.18
CA VAL A 82 -11.99 -2.71 -7.46
C VAL A 82 -13.40 -3.13 -7.85
N SER A 83 -14.38 -2.70 -7.08
CA SER A 83 -15.79 -2.99 -7.32
C SER A 83 -16.51 -1.70 -7.74
N GLY A 84 -17.41 -1.82 -8.72
CA GLY A 84 -18.21 -0.70 -9.22
C GLY A 84 -19.34 -0.27 -8.29
N GLN A 85 -19.44 -0.85 -7.10
CA GLN A 85 -20.34 -0.35 -6.08
C GLN A 85 -19.73 0.95 -5.56
N GLU A 86 -20.40 2.07 -5.82
CA GLU A 86 -20.06 3.38 -5.30
C GLU A 86 -20.08 3.27 -3.77
N ILE A 87 -18.92 3.02 -3.15
CA ILE A 87 -18.81 3.15 -1.70
C ILE A 87 -18.98 4.65 -1.46
N PRO A 88 -20.04 5.11 -0.76
CA PRO A 88 -20.15 6.50 -0.39
C PRO A 88 -18.88 6.85 0.39
N VAL A 89 -18.15 7.86 -0.06
CA VAL A 89 -16.85 8.29 0.48
C VAL A 89 -16.92 8.88 1.91
N GLY A 90 -17.91 8.47 2.71
CA GLY A 90 -18.05 8.82 4.13
C GLY A 90 -17.32 7.87 5.09
N ASP A 91 -16.98 6.66 4.65
CA ASP A 91 -16.45 5.60 5.54
C ASP A 91 -15.05 5.09 5.14
N LEU A 92 -14.27 5.88 4.39
CA LEU A 92 -12.82 5.68 4.42
C LEU A 92 -12.34 6.15 5.78
N LYS A 93 -12.52 5.29 6.80
CA LYS A 93 -11.89 5.43 8.10
C LYS A 93 -10.40 5.26 7.84
N VAL A 94 -9.76 6.36 7.46
CA VAL A 94 -8.32 6.57 7.56
C VAL A 94 -8.03 6.22 9.00
N SER A 95 -7.60 4.97 9.24
CA SER A 95 -7.10 4.57 10.54
C SER A 95 -5.71 5.18 10.67
N MET A 96 -5.66 6.51 10.69
CA MET A 96 -4.64 7.21 11.45
C MET A 96 -5.01 6.98 12.92
N THR A 97 -4.79 5.77 13.43
CA THR A 97 -4.44 5.64 14.86
C THR A 97 -3.00 6.10 15.01
N GLY A 98 -2.74 7.35 14.61
CA GLY A 98 -1.62 8.12 15.08
C GLY A 98 -2.16 8.95 16.21
N THR A 99 -2.08 8.42 17.43
CA THR A 99 -2.22 9.25 18.64
C THR A 99 -1.19 10.36 18.53
N ILE A 100 -1.61 11.57 18.15
CA ILE A 100 -0.86 12.77 18.54
C ILE A 100 -1.52 13.31 19.80
N ASN A 101 -1.05 12.81 20.94
CA ASN A 101 -1.05 13.63 22.15
C ASN A 101 -0.16 14.83 21.85
N HIS A 102 -0.73 15.93 21.36
CA HIS A 102 -0.14 17.23 21.62
C HIS A 102 -0.94 17.85 22.76
N THR A 103 -0.41 17.66 23.96
CA THR A 103 -0.84 18.35 25.17
C THR A 103 -0.67 19.85 24.97
N GLN A 104 -1.72 20.62 25.26
CA GLN A 104 -1.55 21.99 25.73
C GLN A 104 -2.31 22.12 27.04
#